data_AF-A0A351A2V2-F1
#
_entry.id   AF-A0A351A2V2-F1
#
_cell.length_a   1.000
_cell.length_b   1.000
_cell.length_c   1.000
_cell.angle_alpha   90.00
_cell.angle_beta   90.00
_cell.angle_gamma   90.00
#
_symmetry.space_group_name_H-M   'P 1'
#
loop_
_entity.id
_entity.type
_entity.pdbx_description
1 polymer ?
#
loop_
_entity_poly.entity_id
_entity_poly.type
_entity_poly.pdbx_seq_one_letter_code
_entity_poly.pdbx_strand_id
1 'polypeptide(L)' 'IEFALGEGWHVKRTRGGHLMFIKPGCAAIYTSSTASDHRASRNARAQLRRADRQALTASRESSDG' A
#
# COMPACT_ATOMS: atom_id res chain seq x y z
N ILE A 1 7.51 7.21 1.09
CA ILE A 1 7.81 6.30 -0.04
C ILE A 1 8.78 5.21 0.41
N GLU A 2 9.89 5.55 1.07
CA GLU A 2 10.89 4.60 1.60
C GLU A 2 10.29 3.42 2.38
N PHE A 3 9.35 3.69 3.30
CA PHE A 3 8.64 2.63 4.03
C PHE A 3 7.98 1.60 3.10
N ALA A 4 7.32 2.05 2.03
CA ALA A 4 6.63 1.15 1.12
C ALA A 4 7.64 0.26 0.36
N LEU A 5 8.75 0.85 -0.10
CA LEU A 5 9.80 0.12 -0.80
C LEU A 5 10.46 -0.94 0.12
N GLY A 6 10.74 -0.59 1.38
CA GLY A 6 11.29 -1.53 2.36
C GLY A 6 10.37 -2.71 2.67
N GLU A 7 9.06 -2.51 2.59
CA GLU A 7 8.04 -3.55 2.79
C GLU A 7 7.70 -4.32 1.50
N GLY A 8 8.44 -4.09 0.41
CA GLY A 8 8.27 -4.78 -0.88
C GLY A 8 7.13 -4.26 -1.75
N TRP A 9 6.59 -3.07 -1.46
CA TRP A 9 5.60 -2.42 -2.30
C TRP A 9 6.25 -1.74 -3.50
N HIS A 10 5.69 -1.99 -4.68
CA HIS A 10 6.01 -1.26 -5.90
C HIS A 10 5.25 0.06 -5.92
N VAL A 11 5.96 1.15 -6.19
CA VAL A 11 5.38 2.49 -6.24
C VAL A 11 5.36 2.99 -7.69
N LYS A 12 4.18 3.39 -8.18
CA LYS A 12 4.00 4.01 -9.50
C LYS A 12 3.34 5.37 -9.36
N ARG A 13 3.74 6.34 -10.18
CA ARG A 13 3.01 7.60 -10.35
C ARG A 13 1.93 7.43 -11.41
N THR A 14 0.71 7.84 -11.10
CA THR A 14 -0.39 7.88 -12.08
C THR A 14 -0.28 9.16 -12.92
N ARG A 15 -0.97 9.20 -14.08
CA ARG A 15 -1.02 10.38 -14.94
C ARG A 15 -1.53 11.65 -14.24
N GLY A 16 -2.33 11.50 -13.18
CA GLY A 16 -2.83 12.61 -12.36
C GLY A 16 -1.90 13.05 -11.22
N GLY A 17 -0.69 12.49 -11.13
CA GLY A 17 0.28 12.85 -10.08
C GLY A 17 0.07 12.16 -8.73
N HIS A 18 -0.86 11.21 -8.63
CA HIS A 18 -1.04 10.38 -7.44
C HIS A 18 -0.02 9.24 -7.41
N LEU A 19 0.28 8.75 -6.21
CA LEU A 19 1.07 7.55 -6.02
C LEU A 19 0.14 6.35 -5.90
N MET A 20 0.53 5.27 -6.54
CA MET A 20 -0.11 3.97 -6.49
C MET A 20 0.91 2.99 -5.92
N PHE A 21 0.50 2.25 -4.90
CA PHE A 21 1.28 1.19 -4.28
C PHE A 21 0.67 -0.16 -4.63
N ILE A 22 1.52 -1.08 -5.09
CA ILE A 22 1.12 -2.42 -5.52
C ILE A 22 2.04 -3.45 -4.87
N LYS A 23 1.47 -4.52 -4.34
CA LYS A 23 2.22 -5.66 -3.81
C LYS A 23 1.43 -6.94 -4.13
N PRO A 24 2.07 -8.03 -4.57
CA PRO A 24 1.39 -9.30 -4.81
C PRO A 24 0.60 -9.75 -3.57
N GLY A 25 -0.63 -10.24 -3.78
CA GLY A 25 -1.52 -10.65 -2.69
C GLY A 25 -2.16 -9.50 -1.90
N CYS A 26 -1.86 -8.24 -2.24
CA CYS A 26 -2.45 -7.07 -1.60
C CYS A 26 -3.30 -6.26 -2.59
N ALA A 27 -4.35 -5.60 -2.09
CA ALA A 27 -5.10 -4.63 -2.88
C ALA A 27 -4.24 -3.39 -3.20
N ALA A 28 -4.43 -2.82 -4.40
CA ALA A 28 -3.72 -1.60 -4.80
C ALA A 28 -4.19 -0.40 -3.95
N ILE A 29 -3.24 0.42 -3.50
CA ILE A 29 -3.50 1.60 -2.66
C ILE A 29 -3.13 2.86 -3.42
N TYR A 30 -3.99 3.87 -3.40
CA TYR A 30 -3.80 5.15 -4.08
C TYR A 30 -3.73 6.29 -3.07
N THR A 31 -2.79 7.22 -3.26
CA THR A 31 -2.66 8.41 -2.41
C THR A 31 -2.24 9.64 -3.21
N SER A 32 -2.71 10.82 -2.80
CA SER A 32 -2.25 12.09 -3.37
C SER A 32 -0.77 12.34 -3.01
N SER A 33 0.00 12.87 -3.96
CA SER A 33 1.42 13.19 -3.77
C SER A 33 1.66 14.67 -3.43
N THR A 34 0.62 15.45 -3.14
CA THR A 34 0.77 16.89 -2.87
C THR A 34 1.46 17.11 -1.53
N ALA A 35 2.48 17.99 -1.55
CA ALA A 35 3.42 18.19 -0.44
C ALA A 35 2.75 18.65 0.88
N SER A 36 1.55 19.23 0.83
CA SER A 36 0.85 19.73 2.01
C SER A 36 -0.02 18.69 2.74
N ASP A 37 -0.10 17.44 2.27
CA ASP A 37 -1.01 16.46 2.84
C ASP A 37 -0.30 15.44 3.75
N HIS A 38 0.15 15.93 4.91
CA HIS A 38 0.70 15.08 5.96
C HIS A 38 -0.29 14.01 6.45
N ARG A 39 -1.61 14.25 6.31
CA ARG A 39 -2.63 13.25 6.64
C ARG A 39 -2.71 12.18 5.57
N ALA A 40 -2.65 12.53 4.27
CA ALA A 40 -2.57 11.54 3.19
C ALA A 40 -1.38 10.61 3.35
N SER A 41 -0.21 11.14 3.70
CA SER A 41 0.99 10.31 3.94
C SER A 41 0.83 9.34 5.13
N ARG A 42 0.24 9.80 6.24
CA ARG A 42 -0.05 8.94 7.41
C ARG A 42 -1.12 7.89 7.09
N ASN A 43 -2.18 8.29 6.40
CA ASN A 43 -3.26 7.40 5.97
C ASN A 43 -2.76 6.33 5.01
N ALA A 44 -1.93 6.70 4.03
CA ALA A 44 -1.30 5.76 3.11
C ALA A 44 -0.48 4.72 3.87
N ARG A 45 0.35 5.13 4.84
CA ARG A 45 1.11 4.19 5.68
C ARG A 45 0.20 3.24 6.47
N ALA A 46 -0.91 3.75 7.02
CA ALA A 46 -1.87 2.92 7.72
C ALA A 46 -2.60 1.93 6.78
N GLN A 47 -2.88 2.33 5.54
CA GLN A 47 -3.46 1.47 4.52
C GLN A 47 -2.51 0.35 4.11
N LEU A 48 -1.23 0.66 3.85
CA LEU A 48 -0.21 -0.34 3.51
C LEU A 48 -0.11 -1.42 4.58
N ARG A 49 0.01 -1.03 5.86
CA ARG A 49 0.04 -1.95 7.00
C ARG A 49 -1.21 -2.82 7.11
N ARG A 50 -2.39 -2.29 6.77
CA ARG A 50 -3.64 -3.06 6.80
C ARG A 50 -3.68 -4.09 5.68
N ALA A 51 -3.30 -3.69 4.47
CA ALA A 51 -3.26 -4.58 3.33
C ALA A 51 -2.24 -5.72 3.53
N ASP A 52 -1.08 -5.42 4.11
CA ASP A 52 -0.09 -6.45 4.46
C ASP A 52 -0.67 -7.49 5.46
N ARG A 53 -1.42 -7.03 6.48
CA ARG A 53 -2.08 -7.95 7.42
C ARG A 53 -3.18 -8.78 6.76
N GLN A 54 -3.98 -8.17 5.89
CA GLN A 54 -5.03 -8.86 5.17
C GLN A 54 -4.46 -9.94 4.25
N ALA A 55 -3.35 -9.65 3.56
CA ALA A 55 -2.66 -10.63 2.73
C ALA A 55 -2.13 -11.82 3.55
N LEU A 56 -1.56 -11.56 4.73
CA LEU A 56 -1.12 -12.61 5.65
C LEU A 56 -2.27 -13.49 6.13
N THR A 57 -3.40 -12.88 6.52
CA THR A 57 -4.60 -13.63 6.93
C THR A 57 -5.15 -14.46 5.77
N ALA A 58 -5.32 -13.86 4.59
CA ALA A 58 -5.83 -14.55 3.41
C ALA A 58 -4.93 -15.72 2.99
N SER A 59 -3.60 -15.56 3.05
CA SER A 59 -2.66 -16.65 2.75
C SER A 59 -2.74 -17.82 3.73
N ARG A 60 -3.04 -17.54 5.01
CA ARG A 60 -3.21 -18.57 6.05
C ARG A 60 -4.51 -19.33 5.86
N GLU A 61 -5.61 -18.62 5.61
CA GLU A 61 -6.92 -19.22 5.32
C GLU A 61 -6.89 -20.08 4.05
N SER A 62 -6.09 -19.70 3.04
CA SER A 62 -5.95 -20.46 1.79
C SER A 62 -5.14 -21.76 1.94
N SER A 63 -4.41 -21.94 3.04
CA SER A 63 -3.55 -23.13 3.27
C SER A 63 -4.21 -24.19 4.15
N ASP A 64 -5.36 -23.88 4.75
CA ASP A 64 -6.07 -24.70 5.75
C ASP A 64 -7.36 -25.35 5.20
N GLY A 65 -7.50 -25.43 3.87
CA GLY A 65 -8.63 -26.07 3.16
C GLY A 65 -8.15 -27.03 2.08
#